data_AF-A0A6I0E490-F1
#
_entry.id   AF-A0A6I0E490-F1
#
_cell.length_a   1.000
_cell.length_b   1.000
_cell.length_c   1.000
_cell.angle_alpha   90.00
_cell.angle_beta   90.00
_cell.angle_gamma   90.00
#
_symmetry.space_group_name_H-M   'P 1'
#
loop_
_entity.id
_entity.type
_entity.pdbx_description
1 polymer ?
#
loop_
_entity_poly.entity_id
_entity_poly.type
_entity_poly.pdbx_seq_one_letter_code
_entity_poly.pdbx_strand_id
1 'polypeptide(L)'
;MDSLYNQKDSILLYWAKNLVESPTTFSFNIFVSFLAGTLYSFKILNSDYLLLIFGTVSPILFTLCLYELLLNTNGELLGESLPTVFTKKRLSRFVMFFDCSIIVLFAALIHFNILNYFLTRFIQTLLFPILLLVLLRGAYIIQYKR
;
A
#
# COMPACT_ATOMS: atom_id res chain seq x y z
N MET A 1 -22.28 -21.17 -6.06
CA MET A 1 -21.46 -20.70 -4.92
C MET A 1 -20.33 -21.71 -4.77
N ASP A 2 -19.50 -21.91 -5.80
CA ASP A 2 -18.54 -23.03 -5.90
C ASP A 2 -17.43 -22.76 -6.94
N SER A 3 -16.72 -21.64 -6.82
CA SER A 3 -15.47 -21.40 -7.58
C SER A 3 -14.34 -20.78 -6.75
N LEU A 4 -14.53 -20.64 -5.45
CA LEU A 4 -13.71 -19.77 -4.59
C LEU A 4 -12.64 -20.51 -3.76
N TYR A 5 -12.45 -21.82 -3.95
CA TYR A 5 -11.62 -22.64 -3.04
C TYR A 5 -10.32 -23.20 -3.64
N ASN A 6 -9.98 -22.90 -4.89
CA ASN A 6 -8.85 -23.55 -5.58
C ASN A 6 -7.70 -22.62 -5.98
N GLN A 7 -7.65 -21.39 -5.47
CA GLN A 7 -6.43 -20.62 -5.51
C GLN A 7 -5.76 -20.76 -4.14
N LYS A 8 -4.51 -21.20 -4.13
CA LYS A 8 -3.66 -21.25 -2.95
C LYS A 8 -3.44 -19.81 -2.50
N ASP A 9 -4.39 -19.25 -1.73
CA ASP A 9 -4.42 -17.83 -1.40
C ASP A 9 -3.09 -17.46 -0.75
N SER A 10 -2.29 -16.64 -1.44
CA SER A 10 -1.06 -16.14 -0.87
C SER A 10 -1.42 -15.29 0.34
N ILE A 11 -0.57 -15.30 1.37
CA ILE A 11 -0.84 -14.53 2.59
C ILE A 11 -1.07 -13.04 2.29
N LEU A 12 -0.46 -12.53 1.21
CA LEU A 12 -0.63 -11.16 0.72
C LEU A 12 -2.03 -10.93 0.15
N LEU A 13 -2.62 -11.90 -0.58
CA LEU A 13 -4.01 -11.81 -1.03
C LEU A 13 -5.00 -11.84 0.14
N TYR A 14 -4.73 -12.66 1.16
CA TYR A 14 -5.52 -12.67 2.40
C TYR A 14 -5.50 -11.30 3.10
N TRP A 15 -4.32 -10.69 3.23
CA TRP A 15 -4.18 -9.35 3.79
C TRP A 15 -4.83 -8.28 2.93
N ALA A 16 -4.66 -8.32 1.61
CA ALA A 16 -5.30 -7.40 0.68
C ALA A 16 -6.83 -7.40 0.89
N LYS A 17 -7.43 -8.59 0.91
CA LYS A 17 -8.87 -8.78 1.16
C LYS A 17 -9.29 -8.17 2.50
N ASN A 18 -8.62 -8.53 3.60
CA ASN A 18 -8.94 -7.99 4.92
C ASN A 18 -8.74 -6.47 5.04
N LEU A 19 -7.84 -5.89 4.27
CA LEU A 19 -7.56 -4.45 4.31
C LEU A 19 -8.64 -3.62 3.58
N VAL A 20 -9.25 -4.15 2.51
CA VAL A 20 -10.07 -3.33 1.59
C VAL A 20 -11.43 -3.91 1.18
N GLU A 21 -11.74 -5.18 1.46
CA GLU A 21 -12.99 -5.83 1.00
C GLU A 21 -14.24 -5.16 1.61
N SER A 22 -14.27 -5.04 2.94
CA SER A 22 -15.40 -4.44 3.63
C SER A 22 -15.31 -2.90 3.56
N PRO A 23 -16.40 -2.19 3.20
CA PRO A 23 -16.45 -0.75 3.27
C PRO A 23 -16.07 -0.19 4.65
N THR A 24 -16.51 -0.85 5.72
CA THR A 24 -16.24 -0.41 7.10
C THR A 24 -14.75 -0.56 7.45
N THR A 25 -14.14 -1.71 7.12
CA THR A 25 -12.73 -1.96 7.39
C THR A 25 -11.84 -1.02 6.60
N PHE A 26 -12.16 -0.78 5.33
CA PHE A 26 -11.45 0.19 4.53
C PHE A 26 -11.55 1.61 5.10
N SER A 27 -12.76 2.07 5.45
CA SER A 27 -12.96 3.39 6.05
C SER A 27 -12.20 3.53 7.38
N PHE A 28 -12.17 2.48 8.19
CA PHE A 28 -11.38 2.44 9.41
C PHE A 28 -9.87 2.56 9.12
N ASN A 29 -9.35 1.78 8.17
CA ASN A 29 -7.94 1.83 7.79
C ASN A 29 -7.54 3.22 7.25
N ILE A 30 -8.38 3.83 6.41
CA ILE A 30 -8.18 5.20 5.93
C ILE A 30 -8.17 6.19 7.10
N PHE A 31 -9.13 6.08 8.02
CA PHE A 31 -9.22 6.96 9.18
C PHE A 31 -7.97 6.86 10.06
N VAL A 32 -7.52 5.63 10.36
CA VAL A 32 -6.32 5.39 11.18
C VAL A 32 -5.07 5.94 10.49
N SER A 33 -4.87 5.67 9.19
CA SER A 33 -3.75 6.23 8.43
C SER A 33 -3.78 7.76 8.36
N PHE A 34 -4.97 8.35 8.16
CA PHE A 34 -5.15 9.80 8.14
C PHE A 34 -4.82 10.43 9.49
N LEU A 35 -5.38 9.89 10.58
CA LEU A 35 -5.16 10.41 11.92
C LEU A 35 -3.68 10.33 12.32
N ALA A 36 -3.06 9.15 12.18
CA ALA A 36 -1.67 8.94 12.54
C ALA A 36 -0.72 9.80 11.68
N GLY A 37 -0.95 9.84 10.37
CA GLY A 37 -0.17 10.66 9.44
C GLY A 37 -0.28 12.15 9.75
N THR A 38 -1.47 12.62 10.11
CA THR A 38 -1.70 14.03 10.48
C THR A 38 -0.96 14.35 11.78
N LEU A 39 -1.13 13.54 12.82
CA LEU A 39 -0.48 13.75 14.11
C LEU A 39 1.05 13.79 14.00
N TYR A 40 1.63 12.89 13.19
CA TYR A 40 3.06 12.86 12.94
C TYR A 40 3.54 14.07 12.12
N SER A 41 2.85 14.37 11.01
CA SER A 41 3.24 15.44 10.07
C SER A 41 3.24 16.82 10.72
N PHE A 42 2.26 17.10 11.59
CA PHE A 42 2.17 18.36 12.33
C PHE A 42 3.07 18.41 13.59
N LYS A 43 3.87 17.38 13.86
CA LYS A 43 4.68 17.25 15.10
C LYS A 43 3.85 17.27 16.38
N ILE A 44 2.55 16.96 16.32
CA ILE A 44 1.71 16.84 17.51
C ILE A 44 2.18 15.63 18.33
N LEU A 45 2.45 14.51 17.64
CA LEU A 45 3.09 13.33 18.21
C LEU A 45 4.29 12.95 17.34
N ASN A 46 5.47 13.41 17.73
CA ASN A 46 6.71 13.15 17.00
C ASN A 46 7.42 11.89 17.56
N SER A 47 6.85 10.72 17.28
CA SER A 47 7.39 9.44 17.72
C SER A 47 8.01 8.68 16.55
N ASP A 48 9.21 8.15 16.74
CA ASP A 48 9.86 7.27 15.75
C ASP A 48 9.04 6.00 15.49
N TYR A 49 8.26 5.54 16.47
CA TYR A 49 7.35 4.41 16.28
C TYR A 49 6.21 4.73 15.30
N LEU A 50 5.70 5.97 15.32
CA LEU A 50 4.68 6.40 14.35
C LEU A 50 5.27 6.47 12.94
N LEU A 51 6.48 6.99 12.80
CA LEU A 51 7.20 6.98 11.52
C LEU A 51 7.43 5.55 11.04
N LEU A 52 7.87 4.65 11.92
CA LEU A 52 8.14 3.26 11.57
C LEU A 52 6.86 2.54 11.12
N ILE A 53 5.78 2.63 11.88
CA ILE A 53 4.53 1.93 11.57
C ILE A 53 3.86 2.54 10.34
N PHE A 54 3.59 3.85 10.35
CA PHE A 54 2.78 4.50 9.33
C PHE A 54 3.58 5.03 8.14
N GLY A 55 4.85 5.35 8.33
CA GLY A 55 5.75 5.78 7.26
C GLY A 55 6.53 4.66 6.60
N THR A 56 6.58 3.46 7.19
CA THR A 56 7.38 2.35 6.65
C THR A 56 6.59 1.04 6.57
N VAL A 57 6.19 0.46 7.70
CA VAL A 57 5.60 -0.90 7.73
C VAL A 57 4.28 -0.96 6.96
N SER A 58 3.34 -0.06 7.24
CA SER A 58 2.04 -0.04 6.56
C SER A 58 2.17 0.23 5.05
N PRO A 59 2.90 1.27 4.58
CA PRO A 59 3.14 1.46 3.16
C PRO A 59 3.80 0.26 2.47
N ILE A 60 4.79 -0.39 3.10
CA ILE A 60 5.40 -1.62 2.56
C ILE A 60 4.34 -2.71 2.42
N LEU A 61 3.56 -2.97 3.46
CA LEU A 61 2.51 -3.99 3.42
C LEU A 61 1.51 -3.71 2.29
N PHE A 62 1.08 -2.47 2.14
CA PHE A 62 0.11 -2.07 1.09
C PHE A 62 0.71 -2.22 -0.31
N THR A 63 1.98 -1.83 -0.50
CA THR A 63 2.70 -2.04 -1.75
C THR A 63 2.79 -3.53 -2.09
N LEU A 64 3.20 -4.38 -1.14
CA LEU A 64 3.27 -5.83 -1.35
C LEU A 64 1.91 -6.41 -1.75
N CYS A 65 0.85 -6.02 -1.05
CA CYS A 65 -0.52 -6.44 -1.35
C CYS A 65 -0.97 -5.99 -2.75
N LEU A 66 -0.67 -4.74 -3.12
CA LEU A 66 -1.05 -4.17 -4.42
C LEU A 66 -0.36 -4.88 -5.57
N TYR A 67 0.96 -5.09 -5.46
CA TYR A 67 1.74 -5.79 -6.49
C TYR A 67 1.33 -7.26 -6.65
N GLU A 68 1.02 -7.95 -5.55
CA GLU A 68 0.50 -9.32 -5.60
C GLU A 68 -0.87 -9.36 -6.31
N LEU A 69 -1.73 -8.39 -6.04
CA LEU A 69 -3.05 -8.30 -6.66
C LEU A 69 -2.92 -8.03 -8.17
N LEU A 70 -2.06 -7.09 -8.56
CA LEU A 70 -1.73 -6.81 -9.97
C LEU A 70 -1.12 -8.02 -10.68
N LEU A 71 -0.22 -8.77 -10.04
CA LEU A 71 0.35 -9.98 -10.63
C LEU A 71 -0.67 -11.10 -10.87
N ASN A 72 -1.74 -11.12 -10.09
CA ASN A 72 -2.82 -12.09 -10.22
C ASN A 72 -3.95 -11.60 -11.15
N THR A 73 -3.85 -10.38 -11.70
CA THR A 73 -4.74 -9.96 -12.80
C THR A 73 -4.27 -10.57 -14.12
N ASN A 74 -5.22 -10.89 -15.01
CA ASN A 74 -4.95 -11.52 -16.32
C ASN A 74 -4.28 -10.58 -17.34
N GLY A 75 -3.42 -9.66 -16.88
CA GLY A 75 -2.77 -8.67 -17.72
C GLY A 75 -3.68 -7.54 -18.19
N GLU A 76 -4.89 -7.42 -17.66
CA GLU A 76 -5.83 -6.34 -17.93
C GLU A 76 -6.28 -5.68 -16.62
N LEU A 77 -6.31 -4.35 -16.61
CA LEU A 77 -6.90 -3.54 -15.55
C LEU A 77 -7.80 -2.50 -16.20
N LEU A 78 -9.05 -2.37 -15.75
CA LEU A 78 -10.04 -1.44 -16.34
C LEU A 78 -10.32 -1.65 -17.84
N GLY A 79 -10.04 -2.84 -18.39
CA GLY A 79 -10.20 -3.13 -19.82
C GLY A 79 -9.03 -2.63 -20.69
N GLU A 80 -7.97 -2.10 -20.09
CA GLU A 80 -6.71 -1.80 -20.76
C GLU A 80 -5.65 -2.83 -20.39
N SER A 81 -4.72 -3.08 -21.31
CA SER A 81 -3.59 -3.97 -21.04
C SER A 81 -2.64 -3.33 -20.03
N LEU A 82 -2.34 -4.07 -18.97
CA LEU A 82 -1.36 -3.66 -17.97
C LEU A 82 0.03 -3.58 -18.62
N PRO A 83 0.82 -2.54 -18.29
CA PRO A 83 2.20 -2.46 -18.75
C PRO A 83 2.98 -3.73 -18.42
N THR A 84 3.89 -4.13 -19.31
CA THR A 84 4.69 -5.36 -19.17
C THR A 84 5.48 -5.45 -17.84
N VAL A 85 5.73 -4.30 -17.23
CA VAL A 85 6.38 -4.16 -15.92
C VAL A 85 5.54 -4.81 -14.81
N PHE A 86 4.21 -4.72 -14.88
CA PHE A 86 3.29 -5.26 -13.87
C PHE A 86 2.83 -6.69 -14.17
N THR A 87 2.90 -7.12 -15.43
CA THR A 87 2.49 -8.48 -15.84
C THR A 87 3.61 -9.51 -15.76
N LYS A 88 4.87 -9.10 -15.99
CA LYS A 88 6.02 -10.01 -15.86
C LYS A 88 6.46 -10.14 -14.41
N LYS A 89 6.26 -11.32 -13.83
CA LYS A 89 6.62 -11.68 -12.43
C LYS A 89 7.99 -11.17 -11.96
N ARG A 90 9.04 -11.30 -12.79
CA ARG A 90 10.40 -10.86 -12.43
C ARG A 90 10.51 -9.34 -12.37
N LEU A 91 9.93 -8.61 -13.33
CA LEU A 91 9.96 -7.15 -13.37
C LEU A 91 9.11 -6.56 -12.26
N SER A 92 7.88 -7.05 -12.11
CA SER A 92 6.95 -6.61 -11.07
C SER A 92 7.56 -6.75 -9.67
N ARG A 93 8.20 -7.88 -9.36
CA ARG A 93 8.93 -8.06 -8.10
C ARG A 93 10.12 -7.12 -7.93
N PHE A 94 10.83 -6.79 -9.01
CA PHE A 94 11.94 -5.84 -8.96
C PHE A 94 11.43 -4.43 -8.65
N VAL A 95 10.38 -3.97 -9.33
CA VAL A 95 9.79 -2.65 -9.06
C VAL A 95 9.18 -2.61 -7.66
N MET A 96 8.50 -3.67 -7.22
CA MET A 96 8.00 -3.80 -5.85
C MET A 96 9.13 -3.64 -4.81
N PHE A 97 10.28 -4.28 -5.02
CA PHE A 97 11.42 -4.16 -4.12
C PHE A 97 12.03 -2.74 -4.16
N PHE A 98 12.10 -2.14 -5.33
CA PHE A 98 12.56 -0.77 -5.52
C PHE A 98 11.67 0.23 -4.79
N ASP A 99 10.34 0.13 -4.96
CA ASP A 99 9.36 0.96 -4.26
C ASP A 99 9.48 0.80 -2.74
N CYS A 100 9.59 -0.44 -2.24
CA CYS A 100 9.82 -0.70 -0.82
C CYS A 100 11.12 -0.08 -0.32
N SER A 101 12.19 -0.15 -1.11
CA SER A 101 13.49 0.45 -0.75
C SER A 101 13.41 1.97 -0.67
N ILE A 102 12.67 2.60 -1.59
CA ILE A 102 12.41 4.04 -1.57
C ILE A 102 11.63 4.44 -0.31
N ILE A 103 10.60 3.69 0.06
CA ILE A 103 9.82 3.94 1.28
C ILE A 103 10.75 3.94 2.51
N VAL A 104 11.58 2.90 2.65
CA VAL A 104 12.54 2.78 3.76
C VAL A 104 13.55 3.93 3.74
N LEU A 105 14.09 4.27 2.57
CA LEU A 105 15.05 5.35 2.41
C LEU A 105 14.46 6.70 2.85
N PHE A 106 13.25 7.04 2.41
CA PHE A 106 12.60 8.28 2.82
C PHE A 106 12.32 8.33 4.32
N ALA A 107 11.84 7.23 4.90
CA ALA A 107 11.65 7.15 6.35
C ALA A 107 12.97 7.34 7.11
N ALA A 108 14.07 6.72 6.66
CA ALA A 108 15.38 6.92 7.25
C ALA A 108 15.87 8.37 7.14
N LEU A 109 15.72 9.01 5.99
CA LEU A 109 16.08 10.42 5.78
C LEU A 109 15.27 11.37 6.67
N ILE A 110 14.00 11.05 6.96
CA ILE A 110 13.17 11.78 7.92
C ILE A 110 13.68 11.55 9.35
N HIS A 111 13.97 10.31 9.73
CA HIS A 111 14.47 9.96 11.06
C HIS A 111 15.81 10.64 11.39
N PHE A 112 16.75 10.67 10.43
CA PHE A 112 18.04 11.38 10.59
C PHE A 112 17.93 12.91 10.44
N ASN A 113 16.73 13.47 10.37
CA ASN A 113 16.47 14.89 10.20
C ASN A 113 16.97 15.53 8.88
N ILE A 114 17.44 14.74 7.92
CA ILE A 114 17.95 15.23 6.62
C ILE A 114 16.80 15.80 5.77
N LEU A 115 15.66 15.10 5.74
CA LEU A 115 14.44 15.51 5.03
C LEU A 115 13.26 15.73 5.99
N ASN A 116 13.50 16.17 7.23
CA ASN A 116 12.44 16.34 8.23
C ASN A 116 11.68 17.68 8.09
N TYR A 117 11.10 17.90 6.91
CA TYR A 117 10.20 19.01 6.63
C TYR A 117 8.74 18.59 6.83
N PHE A 118 7.82 19.55 6.89
CA PHE A 118 6.39 19.24 6.94
C PHE A 118 5.94 18.44 5.71
N LEU A 119 6.29 18.93 4.51
CA LEU A 119 5.85 18.34 3.25
C LEU A 119 6.26 16.88 3.09
N THR A 120 7.52 16.57 3.37
CA THR A 120 8.07 15.20 3.25
C THR A 120 7.42 14.24 4.23
N ARG A 121 7.18 14.67 5.48
CA ARG A 121 6.46 13.86 6.47
C ARG A 121 5.00 13.66 6.10
N PHE A 122 4.34 14.71 5.61
CA PHE A 122 2.97 14.63 5.12
C PHE A 122 2.85 13.65 3.95
N ILE A 123 3.75 13.74 2.98
CA ILE A 123 3.77 12.81 1.85
C ILE A 123 4.00 11.37 2.35
N GLN A 124 5.03 11.15 3.16
CA GLN A 124 5.44 9.82 3.59
C GLN A 124 4.42 9.13 4.52
N THR A 125 3.87 9.84 5.49
CA THR A 125 3.08 9.24 6.59
C THR A 125 1.57 9.38 6.42
N LEU A 126 1.11 10.21 5.48
CA LEU A 126 -0.32 10.42 5.23
C LEU A 126 -0.67 10.16 3.77
N LEU A 127 -0.15 10.98 2.85
CA LEU A 127 -0.61 10.98 1.46
C LEU A 127 -0.34 9.63 0.79
N PHE A 128 0.89 9.14 0.90
CA PHE A 128 1.32 7.92 0.25
C PHE A 128 0.62 6.65 0.78
N PRO A 129 0.53 6.40 2.10
CA PRO A 129 -0.24 5.27 2.63
C PRO A 129 -1.73 5.30 2.23
N ILE A 130 -2.37 6.48 2.27
CA ILE A 130 -3.77 6.63 1.86
C ILE A 130 -3.94 6.33 0.37
N LEU A 131 -3.04 6.85 -0.48
CA LEU A 131 -3.07 6.59 -1.91
C LEU A 131 -2.93 5.09 -2.20
N LEU A 132 -1.99 4.41 -1.53
CA LEU A 132 -1.81 2.96 -1.67
C LEU A 132 -3.06 2.17 -1.26
N LEU A 133 -3.72 2.54 -0.16
CA LEU A 133 -4.99 1.92 0.26
C LEU A 133 -6.09 2.11 -0.79
N VAL A 134 -6.23 3.32 -1.32
CA VAL A 134 -7.23 3.63 -2.36
C VAL A 134 -6.96 2.82 -3.63
N LEU A 135 -5.71 2.75 -4.08
CA LEU A 135 -5.32 1.95 -5.25
C LEU A 135 -5.55 0.45 -5.00
N LEU A 136 -5.21 -0.04 -3.82
CA LEU A 136 -5.45 -1.43 -3.42
C LEU A 136 -6.93 -1.78 -3.45
N ARG A 137 -7.79 -0.88 -2.92
CA ARG A 137 -9.25 -1.07 -2.99
C ARG A 137 -9.77 -1.03 -4.43
N GLY A 138 -9.29 -0.10 -5.24
CA GLY A 138 -9.66 0.00 -6.65
C GLY A 138 -9.33 -1.28 -7.40
N ALA A 139 -8.08 -1.75 -7.29
CA ALA A 139 -7.62 -2.98 -7.93
C ALA A 139 -8.40 -4.21 -7.44
N TYR A 140 -8.68 -4.32 -6.14
CA TYR A 140 -9.48 -5.39 -5.55
C TYR A 140 -10.91 -5.46 -6.13
N ILE A 141 -11.60 -4.32 -6.22
CA ILE A 141 -12.97 -4.25 -6.76
C ILE A 141 -12.99 -4.68 -8.24
N ILE A 142 -12.02 -4.22 -9.03
CA ILE A 142 -11.92 -4.56 -10.46
C ILE A 142 -11.71 -6.06 -10.67
N GLN A 143 -10.89 -6.70 -9.83
CA GLN A 143 -10.56 -8.11 -9.99
C GLN A 143 -11.65 -9.07 -9.51
N TYR A 144 -12.30 -8.77 -8.37
CA TYR A 144 -13.17 -9.73 -7.67
C TYR A 144 -14.65 -9.39 -7.64
N LYS A 145 -15.04 -8.16 -7.99
CA LYS A 145 -16.44 -7.69 -7.91
C LYS A 145 -17.01 -7.29 -9.27
N ARG A 146 -16.38 -7.76 -10.35
CA ARG A 146 -16.85 -7.59 -11.72
C ARG A 146 -17.91 -8.64 -12.07
#